data_AF-A0A432ERD1-F1
#
_entry.id   AF-A0A432ERD1-F1
#
_cell.length_a   1.000
_cell.length_b   1.000
_cell.length_c   1.000
_cell.angle_alpha   90.00
_cell.angle_beta   90.00
_cell.angle_gamma   90.00
#
_symmetry.space_group_name_H-M   'P 1'
#
loop_
_entity.id
_entity.type
_entity.pdbx_description
1 polymer ?
#
loop_
_entity_poly.entity_id
_entity_poly.type
_entity_poly.pdbx_seq_one_letter_code
_entity_poly.pdbx_strand_id
1 'polypeptide(L)'
;LPVITSGLPSNVYDLERSIFTALGNYQVTPRFLGSIRYSYLNGDLSGECTVENVGFLLKVIDVTAHTLDRTFNGCRYRFDGYANILGLSGSYALGPHTAINFGSVWSKGGVRRWLYRQNQLFVNFSYRR
;
A
#
# COMPACT_ATOMS: atom_id res chain seq x y z
N LEU A 1 7.64 19.73 28.93
CA LEU A 1 7.30 18.41 29.53
C LEU A 1 6.12 17.85 28.74
N PRO A 2 6.23 16.69 28.07
CA PRO A 2 5.11 16.15 27.33
C PRO A 2 4.04 15.70 28.33
N VAL A 3 2.82 16.17 28.14
CA VAL A 3 1.65 15.72 28.89
C VAL A 3 1.37 14.28 28.46
N ILE A 4 1.70 13.33 29.33
CA ILE A 4 1.28 11.94 29.17
C ILE A 4 -0.20 11.92 29.52
N THR A 5 -1.06 11.92 28.50
CA THR A 5 -2.50 11.69 28.65
C THR A 5 -2.72 10.25 29.11
N SER A 6 -2.77 10.05 30.43
CA SER A 6 -3.11 8.79 31.09
C SER A 6 -4.53 8.38 30.71
N GLY A 7 -4.66 7.55 29.67
CA GLY A 7 -5.94 7.05 29.18
C GLY A 7 -6.00 6.78 27.68
N LEU A 8 -5.06 7.31 26.89
CA LEU A 8 -4.90 6.89 25.50
C LEU A 8 -4.02 5.63 25.48
N PRO A 9 -4.54 4.48 25.00
CA PRO A 9 -3.72 3.27 24.90
C PRO A 9 -2.52 3.56 23.97
N SER A 10 -1.32 3.12 24.37
CA SER A 10 -0.07 3.50 23.69
C SER A 10 0.07 2.94 22.28
N ASN A 11 -0.84 2.05 21.86
CA ASN A 11 -0.85 1.30 20.61
C ASN A 11 -1.75 1.91 19.51
N VAL A 12 -2.16 3.17 19.65
CA VAL A 12 -3.01 3.86 18.65
C VAL A 12 -2.34 3.95 17.27
N TYR A 13 -1.02 3.89 17.21
CA TYR A 13 -0.23 3.93 15.97
C TYR A 13 0.45 2.61 15.60
N ASP A 14 0.33 1.57 16.43
CA ASP A 14 0.89 0.26 16.13
C ASP A 14 0.05 -0.39 15.03
N LEU A 15 0.70 -0.76 13.92
CA LEU A 15 0.08 -1.47 12.81
C LEU A 15 0.54 -2.92 12.85
N GLU A 16 -0.36 -3.83 13.18
CA GLU A 16 -0.07 -5.26 13.16
C GLU A 16 -0.57 -5.87 11.85
N ARG A 17 0.36 -6.26 10.98
CA ARG A 17 0.02 -6.89 9.69
C ARG A 17 1.07 -7.91 9.29
N SER A 18 0.59 -8.96 8.63
CA SER A 18 1.42 -9.98 8.00
C SER A 18 1.42 -9.80 6.49
N ILE A 19 2.60 -9.91 5.87
CA ILE A 19 2.76 -9.83 4.42
C ILE A 19 3.50 -11.06 3.93
N PHE A 20 2.84 -11.86 3.10
CA PHE A 20 3.48 -12.90 2.31
C PHE A 20 3.80 -12.36 0.92
N THR A 21 5.02 -12.60 0.42
CA THR A 21 5.41 -12.16 -0.93
C THR A 21 6.14 -13.28 -1.67
N ALA A 22 5.67 -13.59 -2.88
CA ALA A 22 6.36 -14.42 -3.85
C ALA A 22 6.87 -13.53 -5.00
N LEU A 23 8.14 -13.72 -5.38
CA LEU A 23 8.79 -13.01 -6.48
C LEU A 23 9.41 -14.02 -7.43
N GLY A 24 9.11 -13.88 -8.72
CA GLY A 24 9.76 -14.61 -9.81
C GLY A 24 10.45 -13.63 -10.75
N ASN A 25 11.70 -13.92 -11.09
CA ASN A 25 12.46 -13.16 -12.08
C ASN A 25 12.86 -14.09 -13.21
N TYR A 26 12.73 -13.64 -14.45
CA TYR A 26 13.08 -14.40 -15.62
C TYR A 26 13.83 -13.52 -16.62
N GLN A 27 15.06 -13.92 -16.94
CA GLN A 27 15.86 -13.26 -17.94
C GLN A 27 15.45 -13.78 -19.32
N VAL A 28 14.63 -13.00 -20.02
CA VAL A 28 14.12 -13.34 -21.36
C VAL A 28 15.22 -13.20 -22.41
N THR A 29 16.06 -12.16 -22.26
CA THR A 29 17.22 -11.91 -23.12
C THR A 29 18.37 -11.37 -22.28
N PRO A 30 19.63 -11.31 -22.79
CA PRO A 30 20.74 -10.68 -22.09
C PRO A 30 20.47 -9.23 -21.65
N ARG A 31 19.53 -8.54 -22.30
CA ARG A 31 19.17 -7.15 -22.03
C ARG A 31 17.80 -6.97 -21.39
N PHE A 32 17.02 -8.03 -21.21
CA PHE A 32 15.65 -7.92 -20.69
C PHE A 32 15.38 -8.88 -19.53
N LEU A 33 15.02 -8.31 -18.39
CA LEU A 33 14.57 -9.01 -17.21
C LEU A 33 13.07 -8.76 -17.00
N GLY A 34 12.28 -9.84 -17.03
CA GLY A 34 10.89 -9.81 -16.62
C GLY A 34 10.76 -10.24 -15.15
N SER A 35 9.84 -9.62 -14.43
CA SER A 35 9.55 -9.96 -13.03
C SER A 35 8.04 -10.05 -12.80
N ILE A 36 7.64 -11.07 -12.05
CA ILE A 36 6.30 -11.23 -11.50
C ILE A 36 6.38 -11.21 -9.99
N ARG A 37 5.48 -10.47 -9.35
CA ARG A 37 5.37 -10.41 -7.90
C ARG A 37 3.93 -10.65 -7.49
N TYR A 38 3.72 -11.49 -6.50
CA TYR A 38 2.46 -11.59 -5.80
C TYR A 38 2.69 -11.33 -4.32
N SER A 39 1.87 -10.46 -3.72
CA SER A 39 1.86 -10.24 -2.27
C SER A 39 0.45 -10.40 -1.72
N TYR A 40 0.34 -11.14 -0.63
CA TYR A 40 -0.87 -11.19 0.21
C TYR A 40 -0.59 -10.46 1.52
N LEU A 41 -1.46 -9.53 1.87
CA LEU A 41 -1.39 -8.77 3.12
C LEU A 41 -2.66 -9.06 3.92
N ASN A 42 -2.51 -9.29 5.22
CA ASN A 42 -3.61 -9.45 6.18
C ASN A 42 -3.30 -8.73 7.49
N GLY A 43 -4.29 -8.06 8.08
CA GLY A 43 -4.18 -7.33 9.33
C GLY A 43 -4.48 -5.84 9.16
N ASP A 44 -3.85 -5.02 9.99
CA ASP A 44 -4.12 -3.59 10.05
C ASP A 44 -3.74 -2.85 8.77
N LEU A 45 -4.74 -2.21 8.19
CA LEU A 45 -4.66 -1.30 7.06
C LEU A 45 -5.09 0.10 7.50
N SER A 46 -4.54 1.12 6.84
CA SER A 46 -4.91 2.52 7.07
C SER A 46 -5.53 3.13 5.83
N GLY A 47 -6.62 3.86 6.01
CA GLY A 47 -7.27 4.67 4.98
C GLY A 47 -7.37 6.13 5.38
N GLU A 48 -7.67 6.97 4.39
CA GLU A 48 -7.93 8.40 4.56
C GLU A 48 -9.36 8.71 4.13
N CYS A 49 -10.00 9.67 4.80
CA CYS A 49 -11.37 10.08 4.54
C CYS A 49 -11.54 11.59 4.59
N THR A 50 -12.56 12.11 3.90
CA THR A 50 -13.00 13.50 4.07
C THR A 50 -13.81 13.66 5.36
N VAL A 51 -13.77 14.84 5.99
CA VAL A 51 -14.46 15.11 7.29
C VAL A 51 -15.95 14.80 7.23
N GLU A 52 -16.61 15.10 6.10
CA GLU A 52 -18.04 14.84 5.87
C GLU A 52 -18.40 13.35 5.95
N ASN A 53 -17.45 12.47 5.60
CA ASN A 53 -17.66 11.02 5.54
C ASN A 53 -17.27 10.29 6.84
N VAL A 54 -16.70 10.99 7.83
CA VAL A 54 -16.29 10.43 9.12
C VAL A 54 -17.47 9.76 9.84
N GLY A 55 -18.61 10.44 9.89
CA GLY A 55 -19.80 9.93 10.59
C GLY A 55 -20.41 8.68 9.94
N PHE A 56 -20.24 8.52 8.62
CA PHE A 56 -20.64 7.31 7.91
C PHE A 56 -19.63 6.19 8.12
N LEU A 57 -18.33 6.48 8.05
CA LEU A 57 -17.25 5.53 8.27
C LEU A 57 -17.33 4.87 9.66
N LEU A 58 -17.55 5.67 10.71
CA LEU A 58 -17.69 5.18 12.08
C LEU A 58 -18.90 4.26 12.29
N LYS A 59 -19.92 4.34 11.42
CA LYS A 59 -21.13 3.51 11.48
C LYS A 59 -21.03 2.22 10.67
N VAL A 60 -20.16 2.19 9.66
CA VAL A 60 -20.14 1.14 8.62
C VAL A 60 -18.88 0.27 8.67
N ILE A 61 -17.77 0.81 9.19
CA ILE A 61 -16.50 0.10 9.35
C ILE A 61 -16.23 -0.06 10.84
N ASP A 62 -15.70 -1.23 11.24
CA ASP A 62 -15.19 -1.47 12.59
C ASP A 62 -13.88 -0.68 12.76
N VAL A 63 -14.02 0.64 12.88
CA VAL A 63 -12.88 1.55 12.98
C VAL A 63 -12.21 1.34 14.33
N THR A 64 -11.05 0.70 14.31
CA THR A 64 -10.30 0.39 15.54
C THR A 64 -9.68 1.66 16.14
N ALA A 65 -9.40 2.66 15.32
CA ALA A 65 -8.90 3.97 15.72
C ALA A 65 -9.18 5.02 14.62
N HIS A 66 -9.48 6.26 15.02
CA HIS A 66 -9.58 7.41 14.12
C HIS A 66 -8.85 8.61 14.72
N THR A 67 -8.25 9.43 13.86
CA THR A 67 -7.71 10.75 14.24
C THR A 67 -8.06 11.79 13.18
N LEU A 68 -8.27 13.03 13.62
CA LEU A 68 -8.43 14.17 12.72
C LEU A 68 -7.05 14.57 12.23
N ASP A 69 -6.85 14.52 10.91
CA ASP A 69 -5.60 14.94 10.28
C ASP A 69 -5.77 16.34 9.69
N ARG A 70 -5.13 17.32 10.33
CA ARG A 70 -5.12 18.72 9.86
C ARG A 70 -4.38 18.91 8.54
N THR A 71 -3.50 17.98 8.16
CA THR A 71 -2.71 18.02 6.92
C THR A 71 -3.56 17.69 5.71
N PHE A 72 -4.53 16.78 5.87
CA PHE A 72 -5.41 16.32 4.79
C PHE A 72 -6.84 16.85 4.88
N ASN A 73 -7.08 17.78 5.82
CA ASN A 73 -8.41 18.35 6.10
C ASN A 73 -9.48 17.24 6.21
N GLY A 74 -9.14 16.15 6.90
CA GLY A 74 -9.79 14.84 6.80
C GLY A 74 -9.58 13.97 8.03
N CYS A 75 -9.93 12.68 7.92
CA CYS A 75 -9.63 11.69 8.93
C CYS A 75 -8.69 10.61 8.40
N ARG A 76 -7.89 10.05 9.31
CA ARG A 76 -7.19 8.78 9.07
C ARG A 76 -7.79 7.72 9.96
N TYR A 77 -8.09 6.55 9.39
CA TYR A 77 -8.74 5.46 10.11
C TYR A 77 -7.99 4.14 9.91
N ARG A 78 -7.94 3.32 10.97
CA ARG A 78 -7.39 1.96 10.97
C ARG A 78 -8.52 0.95 10.89
N PHE A 79 -8.32 -0.10 10.10
CA PHE A 79 -9.23 -1.22 9.98
C PHE A 79 -8.46 -2.52 9.72
N ASP A 80 -9.00 -3.63 10.20
CA ASP A 80 -8.49 -4.96 9.85
C ASP A 80 -9.02 -5.37 8.47
N GLY A 81 -8.12 -5.78 7.59
CA GLY A 81 -8.48 -6.17 6.23
C GLY A 81 -7.41 -6.99 5.54
N TYR A 82 -7.69 -7.30 4.27
CA TYR A 82 -6.78 -8.06 3.44
C TYR A 82 -6.53 -7.36 2.10
N ALA A 83 -5.40 -7.66 1.48
CA ALA A 83 -5.04 -7.17 0.15
C ALA A 83 -4.30 -8.24 -0.65
N ASN A 84 -4.68 -8.40 -1.91
CA ASN A 84 -3.94 -9.17 -2.91
C ASN A 84 -3.31 -8.19 -3.88
N ILE A 85 -1.99 -8.24 -4.03
CA ILE A 85 -1.20 -7.33 -4.85
C ILE A 85 -0.49 -8.17 -5.91
N LEU A 86 -0.81 -7.97 -7.18
CA LEU A 86 -0.12 -8.56 -8.31
C LEU A 86 0.70 -7.47 -9.00
N GLY A 87 1.98 -7.74 -9.21
CA GLY A 87 2.90 -6.87 -9.94
C GLY A 87 3.51 -7.59 -11.13
N LEU A 88 3.53 -6.92 -12.28
CA LEU A 88 4.32 -7.32 -13.44
C LEU A 88 5.26 -6.17 -13.79
N SER A 89 6.53 -6.47 -13.99
CA SER A 89 7.51 -5.46 -14.39
C SER A 89 8.52 -6.00 -15.37
N GLY A 90 9.11 -5.10 -16.14
CA GLY A 90 10.21 -5.37 -17.05
C GLY A 90 11.32 -4.34 -16.87
N SER A 91 12.56 -4.79 -17.02
CA SER A 91 13.74 -3.93 -17.08
C SER A 91 14.49 -4.23 -18.37
N TYR A 92 14.68 -3.20 -19.21
CA TYR A 92 15.40 -3.31 -20.47
C TYR A 92 16.68 -2.46 -20.44
N ALA A 93 17.83 -3.10 -20.62
CA ALA A 93 19.12 -2.44 -20.74
C ALA A 93 19.27 -1.82 -22.15
N LEU A 94 19.27 -0.48 -22.20
CA LEU A 94 19.53 0.28 -23.42
C LEU A 94 21.03 0.32 -23.74
N GLY A 95 21.87 0.20 -22.71
CA GLY A 95 23.32 0.16 -22.80
C GLY A 95 23.95 -0.30 -21.49
N PRO A 96 25.28 -0.25 -21.35
CA PRO A 96 25.98 -0.70 -20.14
C PRO A 96 25.63 0.10 -18.88
N HIS A 97 25.17 1.34 -19.08
CA HIS A 97 24.94 2.33 -18.04
C HIS A 97 23.48 2.82 -18.00
N THR A 98 22.60 2.30 -18.86
CA THR A 98 21.24 2.83 -19.05
C THR A 98 20.22 1.71 -19.10
N ALA A 99 19.10 1.89 -18.39
CA ALA A 99 17.98 0.97 -18.43
C ALA A 99 16.64 1.71 -18.35
N ILE A 100 15.62 1.14 -18.98
CA ILE A 100 14.21 1.54 -18.77
C ILE A 100 13.53 0.43 -17.97
N ASN A 101 12.88 0.82 -16.90
CA ASN A 101 12.04 -0.04 -16.09
C ASN A 101 10.59 0.36 -16.31
N PHE A 102 9.72 -0.62 -16.44
CA PHE A 102 8.29 -0.40 -16.58
C PHE A 102 7.53 -1.46 -15.82
N GLY A 103 6.29 -1.17 -15.46
CA GLY A 103 5.47 -2.17 -14.83
C GLY A 103 4.09 -1.68 -14.46
N SER A 104 3.32 -2.63 -13.97
CA SER A 104 1.98 -2.44 -13.48
C SER A 104 1.80 -3.18 -12.17
N VAL A 105 1.12 -2.53 -11.23
CA VAL A 105 0.72 -3.12 -9.96
C VAL A 105 -0.79 -3.02 -9.85
N TRP A 106 -1.44 -4.15 -9.61
CA TRP A 106 -2.86 -4.25 -9.32
C TRP A 106 -3.03 -4.72 -7.89
N SER A 107 -3.70 -3.92 -7.08
CA SER A 107 -4.09 -4.27 -5.72
C SER A 107 -5.60 -4.39 -5.66
N LYS A 108 -6.08 -5.48 -5.06
CA LYS A 108 -7.49 -5.64 -4.68
C LYS A 108 -7.53 -6.12 -3.24
N GLY A 109 -8.21 -5.37 -2.41
CA GLY A 109 -8.38 -5.71 -1.01
C GLY A 109 -9.77 -5.36 -0.53
N GLY A 110 -10.01 -5.66 0.73
CA GLY A 110 -11.30 -5.35 1.32
C GLY A 110 -11.32 -5.43 2.83
N VAL A 111 -12.46 -4.94 3.33
CA VAL A 111 -12.80 -4.80 4.75
C VAL A 111 -14.28 -5.14 4.87
N ARG A 112 -14.61 -6.33 5.37
CA ARG A 112 -16.00 -6.82 5.46
C ARG A 112 -16.79 -6.66 4.14
N ARG A 113 -17.49 -5.53 3.95
CA ARG A 113 -18.33 -5.19 2.79
C ARG A 113 -17.70 -4.20 1.80
N TRP A 114 -16.57 -3.58 2.14
CA TRP A 114 -15.88 -2.62 1.28
C TRP A 114 -14.78 -3.31 0.51
N LEU A 115 -14.77 -3.12 -0.81
CA LEU A 115 -13.70 -3.57 -1.69
C LEU A 115 -13.01 -2.34 -2.25
N TYR A 116 -11.69 -2.31 -2.16
CA TYR A 116 -10.89 -1.31 -2.86
C TYR A 116 -10.10 -1.97 -3.98
N ARG A 117 -9.89 -1.20 -5.04
CA ARG A 117 -9.04 -1.57 -6.17
C ARG A 117 -8.13 -0.40 -6.49
N GLN A 118 -6.85 -0.70 -6.61
CA GLN A 118 -5.84 0.26 -7.03
C GLN A 118 -5.06 -0.33 -8.18
N ASN A 119 -4.85 0.46 -9.21
CA ASN A 119 -4.01 0.11 -10.34
C ASN A 119 -2.95 1.20 -10.48
N GLN A 120 -1.69 0.82 -10.57
CA GLN A 120 -0.59 1.75 -10.76
C GLN A 120 0.24 1.29 -11.95
N LEU A 121 0.51 2.22 -12.87
CA LEU A 121 1.48 2.05 -13.94
C LEU A 121 2.70 2.90 -13.62
N PHE A 122 3.88 2.41 -13.97
CA PHE A 122 5.10 3.18 -13.82
C PHE A 122 6.05 2.92 -14.98
N VAL A 123 6.82 3.96 -15.31
CA VAL A 123 7.95 3.92 -16.22
C VAL A 123 9.05 4.76 -15.60
N ASN A 124 10.23 4.19 -15.42
CA ASN A 124 11.37 4.85 -14.80
C ASN A 124 12.61 4.62 -15.65
N PHE A 125 13.35 5.69 -15.92
CA PHE A 125 14.66 5.60 -16.55
C PHE A 125 15.75 5.57 -15.47
N SER A 126 16.74 4.70 -15.64
CA SER A 126 17.87 4.57 -14.72
C SER A 126 19.18 4.73 -15.48
N TYR A 127 20.07 5.56 -14.93
CA TYR A 127 21.42 5.78 -15.44
C TYR A 127 22.46 5.58 -14.33
N ARG A 128 23.52 4.84 -14.62
CA ARG A 128 24.66 4.63 -13.72
C ARG A 128 25.91 5.25 -14.35
N ARG A 129 26.49 6.26 -13.69
CA ARG A 129 27.78 6.86 -14.09
C ARG A 129 28.94 5.89 -13.91
#